data_AF-A0ABD4YBG2-F1
#
_entry.id   AF-A0ABD4YBG2-F1
#
_cell.length_a   1.000
_cell.length_b   1.000
_cell.length_c   1.000
_cell.angle_alpha   90.00
_cell.angle_beta   90.00
_cell.angle_gamma   90.00
#
_symmetry.space_group_name_H-M   'P 1'
#
loop_
_entity.id
_entity.type
_entity.pdbx_description
1 polymer ?
#
loop_
_entity_poly.entity_id
_entity_poly.type
_entity_poly.pdbx_seq_one_letter_code
_entity_poly.pdbx_strand_id
1 'polypeptide(L)'
;MSSDRATEKELAVVHNEFAVWCLEIMRGVPVTIDGEGVMEDGKLVRSPPAPAYLNVIRQFLKDNKIESLAPKGTAMGDLSDLPVFDDDNVVHLSR
;
A
#
# COMPACT_ATOMS: atom_id res chain seq x y z
N MET A 1 -1.98 31.78 -26.73
CA MET A 1 -2.64 31.46 -25.45
C MET A 1 -1.87 30.29 -24.87
N SER A 2 -1.21 30.48 -23.73
CA SER A 2 -0.63 29.34 -23.00
C SER A 2 -1.81 28.47 -22.58
N SER A 3 -1.80 27.20 -22.98
CA SER A 3 -2.77 26.24 -22.47
C SER A 3 -2.42 26.02 -21.01
N ASP A 4 -3.27 26.46 -20.08
CA ASP A 4 -3.15 26.14 -18.64
C ASP A 4 -3.33 24.63 -18.33
N ARG A 5 -3.39 23.79 -19.37
CA ARG A 5 -3.46 22.33 -19.27
C ARG A 5 -2.08 21.74 -19.48
N ALA A 6 -1.72 20.84 -18.57
CA ALA A 6 -0.53 20.01 -18.68
C ALA A 6 -0.55 19.19 -19.99
N THR A 7 0.64 19.01 -20.56
CA THR A 7 0.89 18.13 -21.69
C THR A 7 0.85 16.66 -21.25
N GLU A 8 0.65 15.73 -22.20
CA GLU A 8 0.71 14.29 -21.91
C GLU A 8 2.04 13.87 -21.28
N LYS A 9 3.15 14.48 -21.69
CA LYS A 9 4.49 14.21 -21.14
C LYS A 9 4.56 14.59 -19.66
N GLU A 10 4.04 15.76 -19.31
CA GLU A 10 4.03 16.22 -17.91
C GLU A 10 3.14 15.32 -17.04
N LEU A 11 1.99 14.90 -17.56
CA LEU A 11 1.10 13.95 -16.86
C LEU A 11 1.76 12.58 -16.68
N ALA A 12 2.49 12.08 -17.67
CA ALA A 12 3.21 10.81 -17.57
C ALA A 12 4.29 10.84 -16.48
N VAL A 13 5.02 11.97 -16.35
CA VAL A 13 6.01 12.16 -15.28
C VAL A 13 5.31 12.13 -13.91
N VAL A 14 4.22 12.88 -13.74
CA VAL A 14 3.46 12.89 -12.48
C VAL A 14 2.96 11.50 -12.12
N HIS A 15 2.44 10.74 -13.08
CA HIS A 15 1.99 9.37 -12.85
C HIS A 15 3.14 8.45 -12.39
N ASN A 16 4.31 8.56 -13.02
CA ASN A 16 5.47 7.76 -12.65
C ASN A 16 5.97 8.10 -11.24
N GLU A 17 6.12 9.38 -10.91
CA GLU A 17 6.54 9.83 -9.58
C GLU A 17 5.54 9.40 -8.50
N PHE A 18 4.24 9.47 -8.80
CA PHE A 18 3.21 8.99 -7.88
C PHE A 18 3.29 7.48 -7.66
N ALA A 19 3.55 6.69 -8.69
CA ALA A 19 3.75 5.24 -8.57
C ALA A 19 4.98 4.90 -7.70
N VAL A 20 6.10 5.61 -7.89
CA VAL A 20 7.30 5.48 -7.04
C VAL A 20 6.97 5.82 -5.59
N TRP A 21 6.25 6.91 -5.36
CA TRP A 21 5.83 7.32 -4.02
C TRP A 21 4.95 6.25 -3.34
N CYS A 22 4.00 5.66 -4.07
CA CYS A 22 3.17 4.56 -3.56
C CYS A 22 4.03 3.36 -3.12
N LEU A 23 5.05 3.00 -3.90
CA LEU A 23 5.97 1.90 -3.56
C LEU A 23 6.76 2.19 -2.29
N GLU A 24 7.24 3.42 -2.10
CA GLU A 24 7.95 3.80 -0.87
C GLU A 24 7.04 3.76 0.37
N ILE A 25 5.80 4.23 0.26
CA ILE A 25 4.83 4.12 1.37
C ILE A 25 4.59 2.67 1.74
N MET A 26 4.39 1.79 0.75
CA MET A 26 4.10 0.37 1.01
C MET A 26 5.26 -0.34 1.74
N ARG A 27 6.48 0.17 1.67
CA ARG A 27 7.61 -0.35 2.46
C ARG A 27 7.49 -0.02 3.95
N GLY A 28 6.67 0.97 4.33
CA GLY A 28 6.51 1.41 5.70
C GLY A 28 7.60 2.38 6.17
N VAL A 29 7.37 2.98 7.34
CA VAL A 29 8.23 4.01 7.91
C VAL A 29 9.27 3.35 8.84
N PRO A 30 10.57 3.64 8.69
CA PRO A 30 11.59 3.17 9.64
C PRO A 30 11.22 3.51 11.08
N VAL A 31 11.26 2.52 11.96
CA VAL A 31 11.15 2.76 13.40
C VAL A 31 12.50 3.29 13.88
N THR A 32 12.48 4.41 14.60
CA THR A 32 13.70 5.04 15.13
C THR A 32 13.59 5.25 16.63
N ILE A 33 14.70 5.03 17.35
CA ILE A 33 14.88 5.38 18.76
C ILE A 33 16.10 6.31 18.84
N ASP A 34 15.93 7.50 19.42
CA ASP A 34 16.99 8.52 19.51
C ASP A 34 17.63 8.91 18.16
N GLY A 35 16.86 8.81 17.08
CA GLY A 35 17.32 9.11 15.72
C GLY A 35 18.04 7.97 15.01
N GLU A 36 18.27 6.84 15.68
CA GLU A 36 18.84 5.63 15.09
C GLU A 36 17.76 4.63 14.69
N GLY A 37 17.92 3.99 13.53
CA GLY A 37 16.99 2.98 13.03
C GLY A 37 17.04 1.71 13.86
N VAL A 38 15.88 1.19 14.26
CA VAL A 38 15.78 -0.08 14.98
C VAL A 38 16.02 -1.24 14.00
N MET A 39 16.91 -2.14 14.38
CA MET A 39 17.28 -3.30 13.57
C MET A 39 16.83 -4.60 14.26
N GLU A 40 16.23 -5.51 13.51
CA GLU A 40 15.83 -6.86 13.95
C GLU A 40 16.23 -7.87 12.86
N ASP A 41 16.94 -8.94 13.24
CA ASP A 41 17.50 -9.93 12.30
C ASP A 41 18.30 -9.33 11.13
N GLY A 42 19.04 -8.25 11.39
CA GLY A 42 19.82 -7.53 10.38
C GLY A 42 18.99 -6.71 9.39
N LYS A 43 17.67 -6.57 9.62
CA LYS A 43 16.76 -5.76 8.81
C LYS A 43 16.25 -4.56 9.59
N LEU A 44 16.07 -3.45 8.89
CA LEU A 44 15.47 -2.24 9.45
C LEU A 44 13.99 -2.51 9.75
N VAL A 45 13.61 -2.36 11.02
CA VAL A 45 12.22 -2.47 11.46
C VAL A 45 11.43 -1.29 10.90
N ARG A 46 10.28 -1.59 10.34
CA ARG A 46 9.39 -0.60 9.74
C ARG A 46 7.99 -0.73 10.30
N SER A 47 7.42 0.40 10.69
CA SER A 47 6.00 0.48 11.01
C SER A 47 5.20 0.34 9.71
N PRO A 48 4.09 -0.42 9.71
CA PRO A 48 3.20 -0.46 8.56
C PRO A 48 2.70 0.96 8.24
N PRO A 49 2.43 1.25 6.95
CA PRO A 49 1.89 2.54 6.54
C PRO A 49 0.49 2.77 7.12
N ALA A 50 0.13 4.03 7.35
CA ALA A 50 -1.18 4.39 7.85
C ALA A 50 -2.29 3.97 6.84
N PRO A 51 -3.47 3.51 7.32
CA PRO A 51 -4.56 3.06 6.45
C PRO A 51 -5.02 4.11 5.43
N ALA A 52 -4.94 5.39 5.77
CA ALA A 52 -5.29 6.48 4.88
C ALA A 52 -4.46 6.47 3.58
N TYR A 53 -3.14 6.21 3.68
CA TYR A 53 -2.29 6.12 2.49
C TYR A 53 -2.60 4.88 1.66
N LEU A 54 -2.88 3.74 2.31
CA LEU A 54 -3.26 2.51 1.60
C LEU A 54 -4.57 2.68 0.82
N ASN A 55 -5.53 3.43 1.34
CA ASN A 55 -6.77 3.74 0.63
C ASN A 55 -6.51 4.60 -0.62
N VAL A 56 -5.62 5.60 -0.52
CA VAL A 56 -5.23 6.42 -1.68
C VAL A 56 -4.53 5.57 -2.73
N ILE A 57 -3.59 4.71 -2.33
CA ILE A 57 -2.89 3.80 -3.24
C ILE A 57 -3.88 2.85 -3.93
N ARG A 58 -4.79 2.25 -3.17
CA ARG A 58 -5.85 1.38 -3.72
C ARG A 58 -6.70 2.09 -4.77
N GLN A 59 -7.09 3.33 -4.48
CA GLN A 59 -7.90 4.14 -5.40
C GLN A 59 -7.12 4.46 -6.69
N PHE A 60 -5.84 4.84 -6.57
CA PHE A 60 -4.97 5.07 -7.72
C PHE A 60 -4.82 3.84 -8.62
N LEU A 61 -4.58 2.66 -8.04
CA LEU A 61 -4.49 1.41 -8.80
C LEU A 61 -5.80 1.12 -9.55
N LYS A 62 -6.94 1.32 -8.88
CA LYS A 62 -8.27 1.12 -9.47
C LYS A 62 -8.53 2.08 -10.63
N ASP A 63 -8.26 3.37 -10.44
CA ASP A 63 -8.55 4.40 -11.46
C ASP A 63 -7.70 4.24 -12.72
N ASN A 64 -6.49 3.68 -12.57
CA ASN A 64 -5.57 3.42 -13.68
C ASN A 64 -5.66 1.98 -14.20
N LYS A 65 -6.62 1.17 -13.72
CA LYS A 65 -6.82 -0.24 -14.12
C LYS A 65 -5.54 -1.08 -13.96
N ILE A 66 -4.76 -0.77 -12.92
CA ILE A 66 -3.57 -1.54 -12.56
C ILE A 66 -4.05 -2.72 -11.73
N GLU A 67 -4.24 -3.85 -12.40
CA GLU A 67 -4.71 -5.08 -11.79
C GLU A 67 -3.54 -6.01 -11.46
N SER A 68 -3.62 -6.68 -10.31
CA SER A 68 -2.67 -7.74 -9.94
C SER A 68 -3.32 -9.08 -10.20
N LEU A 69 -2.78 -9.85 -11.14
CA LEU A 69 -3.02 -11.28 -11.21
C LEU A 69 -2.00 -11.96 -10.31
N ALA A 70 -2.42 -12.29 -9.08
CA ALA A 70 -1.56 -13.03 -8.18
C ALA A 70 -1.20 -14.39 -8.83
N PRO A 71 0.10 -14.71 -8.99
CA PRO A 71 0.49 -15.99 -9.56
C PRO A 71 -0.07 -17.14 -8.72
N LYS A 72 -0.62 -18.17 -9.38
CA LYS A 72 -1.10 -19.38 -8.69
C LYS A 72 0.02 -19.97 -7.84
N GLY A 73 -0.30 -20.35 -6.59
CA GLY A 73 0.66 -20.89 -5.63
C GLY A 73 1.43 -19.83 -4.82
N THR A 74 1.13 -18.54 -4.98
CA THR A 74 1.56 -17.49 -4.05
C THR A 74 0.51 -17.32 -2.96
N ALA A 75 0.93 -16.84 -1.78
CA ALA A 75 0.01 -16.56 -0.66
C ALA A 75 -1.16 -15.62 -1.04
N MET A 76 -1.01 -14.81 -2.08
CA MET A 76 -2.04 -13.89 -2.58
C MET A 76 -2.89 -14.50 -3.71
N GLY A 77 -2.41 -15.56 -4.36
CA GLY A 77 -3.11 -16.29 -5.42
C GLY A 77 -4.01 -17.41 -4.90
N ASP A 78 -3.89 -17.75 -3.62
CA ASP A 78 -4.68 -18.77 -2.92
C ASP A 78 -5.42 -18.17 -1.70
N LEU A 79 -6.08 -17.02 -1.91
CA LEU A 79 -6.95 -16.41 -0.90
C LEU A 79 -8.25 -17.23 -0.69
N SER A 80 -8.44 -18.30 -1.46
CA SER A 80 -9.46 -19.34 -1.28
C SER A 80 -9.36 -20.04 0.08
N ASP A 81 -8.17 -20.05 0.68
CA ASP A 81 -7.88 -20.69 1.96
C ASP A 81 -7.91 -19.71 3.15
N LEU A 82 -8.33 -18.46 2.92
CA LEU A 82 -8.58 -17.55 4.01
C LEU A 82 -9.78 -18.05 4.84
N PRO A 83 -9.65 -18.12 6.18
CA PRO A 83 -10.78 -18.45 7.02
C PRO A 83 -11.90 -17.45 6.78
N VAL A 84 -13.10 -17.96 6.48
CA VAL A 84 -14.31 -17.14 6.44
C VAL A 84 -14.56 -16.67 7.88
N PHE A 85 -14.42 -15.37 8.11
CA PHE A 85 -14.84 -14.77 9.35
C PHE A 85 -16.37 -14.80 9.37
N ASP A 86 -16.95 -15.64 10.22
CA ASP A 86 -18.38 -15.63 10.50
C ASP A 86 -18.67 -14.39 11.37
N ASP A 87 -19.44 -13.44 10.83
CA ASP A 87 -19.89 -12.24 11.56
C ASP A 87 -20.76 -12.60 12.80
N ASP A 88 -21.16 -13.87 12.93
CA ASP A 88 -21.89 -14.40 14.09
C ASP A 88 -21.00 -14.66 15.33
N ASN A 89 -19.67 -14.57 15.20
CA ASN A 89 -18.72 -14.74 16.31
C ASN A 89 -18.12 -13.41 16.83
N VAL A 90 -18.85 -12.30 16.69
CA VAL A 90 -18.46 -11.03 17.30
C VAL A 90 -18.61 -11.15 18.82
N VAL A 91 -17.48 -11.36 19.51
CA VAL A 91 -17.43 -11.23 20.97
C VAL A 91 -17.65 -9.76 21.32
N HIS A 92 -18.85 -9.42 21.79
CA HIS A 92 -19.10 -8.13 22.41
C HIS A 92 -18.22 -8.00 23.67
N LEU A 93 -17.10 -7.29 23.53
CA LEU A 93 -16.30 -6.83 24.65
C LEU A 93 -17.15 -5.83 25.46
N SER A 94 -17.80 -6.35 26.49
CA SER A 94 -18.45 -5.55 27.53
C SER A 94 -17.51 -5.44 28.71
N ARG A 95 -16.81 -4.31 28.83
CA ARG A 95 -16.70 -3.55 30.10
C ARG A 95 -16.15 -2.16 29.89
#